data_AF-A0A3L7WIA1-F1
#
_entry.id   AF-A0A3L7WIA1-F1
#
_cell.length_a   1.000
_cell.length_b   1.000
_cell.length_c   1.000
_cell.angle_alpha   90.00
_cell.angle_beta   90.00
_cell.angle_gamma   90.00
#
_symmetry.space_group_name_H-M   'P 1'
#
loop_
_entity.id
_entity.type
_entity.pdbx_description
1 polymer ?
#
loop_
_entity_poly.entity_id
_entity_poly.type
_entity_poly.pdbx_seq_one_letter_code
_entity_poly.pdbx_strand_id
1 'polypeptide(L)'
;SVRGIQKPAIRRVYLRDDGVQAYGPVTEAIKGADLITIGPGSLFTTVIACLIVPGIREAIEHARDRGATVVYVCNTTTQPGQTDGVTISDHIAEIVGYLGPGNLDYSLINTGVPAAHVIERHRRDGLNLLTLSAEELRKINDFGVEVVATNLIEDASESRSLWNKVDTVRHDPTRVGLELAGLVAAVAAVRASATQVVRGAAETGFSPSQA
;
A
#
# COMPACT_ATOMS: atom_id res chain seq x y z
N SER A 1 -4.99 9.65 -19.71
CA SER A 1 -4.35 8.37 -19.34
C SER A 1 -3.27 8.05 -20.36
N VAL A 2 -2.11 7.53 -19.93
CA VAL A 2 -0.97 7.19 -20.82
C VAL A 2 -1.24 5.92 -21.65
N ARG A 3 -2.20 5.07 -21.22
CA ARG A 3 -2.69 3.91 -21.98
C ARG A 3 -4.23 3.96 -22.08
N GLY A 4 -4.76 3.61 -23.26
CA GLY A 4 -6.20 3.52 -23.50
C GLY A 4 -6.77 2.13 -23.20
N ILE A 5 -8.08 1.97 -23.37
CA ILE A 5 -8.80 0.69 -23.20
C ILE A 5 -8.26 -0.34 -24.22
N GLN A 6 -8.34 -1.64 -23.89
CA GLN A 6 -7.94 -2.78 -24.75
C GLN A 6 -6.44 -2.89 -25.05
N LYS A 7 -5.58 -2.30 -24.22
CA LYS A 7 -4.15 -2.57 -24.32
C LYS A 7 -3.80 -3.89 -23.60
N PRO A 8 -2.81 -4.65 -24.09
CA PRO A 8 -2.32 -5.83 -23.38
C PRO A 8 -1.87 -5.47 -21.96
N ALA A 9 -2.08 -6.39 -21.02
CA ALA A 9 -1.62 -6.26 -19.64
C ALA A 9 -0.13 -5.94 -19.58
N ILE A 10 0.25 -5.08 -18.62
CA ILE A 10 1.65 -4.74 -18.38
C ILE A 10 2.30 -5.96 -17.71
N ARG A 11 3.29 -6.55 -18.38
CA ARG A 11 4.03 -7.70 -17.83
C ARG A 11 5.14 -7.28 -16.86
N ARG A 12 5.82 -6.16 -17.15
CA ARG A 12 6.90 -5.63 -16.31
C ARG A 12 7.18 -4.17 -16.63
N VAL A 13 7.68 -3.45 -15.64
CA VAL A 13 8.33 -2.15 -15.80
C VAL A 13 9.84 -2.36 -15.67
N TYR A 14 10.64 -1.56 -16.36
CA TYR A 14 12.10 -1.60 -16.27
C TYR A 14 12.70 -0.20 -16.45
N LEU A 15 13.86 0.01 -15.85
CA LEU A 15 14.68 1.18 -16.12
C LEU A 15 15.53 0.91 -17.36
N ARG A 16 15.66 1.91 -18.22
CA ARG A 16 16.44 1.77 -19.47
C ARG A 16 17.94 1.80 -19.22
N ASP A 17 18.37 2.52 -18.19
CA ASP A 17 19.77 2.73 -17.85
C ASP A 17 20.08 2.01 -16.53
N ASP A 18 21.13 1.20 -16.56
CA ASP A 18 21.60 0.41 -15.43
C ASP A 18 22.37 1.26 -14.40
N GLY A 19 22.79 2.48 -14.77
CA GLY A 19 23.48 3.43 -13.89
C GLY A 19 22.55 4.25 -12.98
N VAL A 20 21.23 4.04 -13.06
CA VAL A 20 20.26 4.76 -12.23
C VAL A 20 20.42 4.36 -10.76
N GLN A 21 20.48 5.36 -9.88
CA GLN A 21 20.52 5.19 -8.44
C GLN A 21 19.54 6.16 -7.77
N ALA A 22 18.98 5.75 -6.64
CA ALA A 22 18.19 6.66 -5.82
C ALA A 22 19.05 7.85 -5.36
N TYR A 23 18.45 9.05 -5.38
CA TYR A 23 19.10 10.25 -4.87
C TYR A 23 19.32 10.11 -3.35
N GLY A 24 20.55 10.34 -2.87
CA GLY A 24 20.93 10.09 -1.47
C GLY A 24 19.98 10.68 -0.43
N PRO A 25 19.58 11.97 -0.52
CA PRO A 25 18.59 12.53 0.39
C PRO A 25 17.23 11.83 0.41
N VAL A 26 16.82 11.18 -0.67
CA VAL A 26 15.59 10.37 -0.70
C VAL A 26 15.76 9.10 0.13
N THR A 27 16.88 8.39 -0.04
CA THR A 27 17.11 7.16 0.73
C THR A 27 17.31 7.46 2.22
N GLU A 28 17.98 8.54 2.58
CA GLU A 28 18.11 8.97 3.97
C GLU A 28 16.77 9.38 4.59
N ALA A 29 15.90 10.07 3.85
CA ALA A 29 14.55 10.38 4.31
C ALA A 29 13.72 9.12 4.57
N ILE A 30 13.82 8.12 3.69
CA ILE A 30 13.14 6.82 3.87
C ILE A 30 13.68 6.11 5.10
N LYS A 31 15.01 5.99 5.24
CA LYS A 31 15.66 5.29 6.38
C LYS A 31 15.32 5.88 7.74
N GLY A 32 14.99 7.18 7.78
CA GLY A 32 14.62 7.91 9.00
C GLY A 32 13.11 7.99 9.24
N ALA A 33 12.27 7.35 8.42
CA ALA A 33 10.82 7.43 8.56
C ALA A 33 10.30 6.49 9.66
N ASP A 34 9.30 6.94 10.42
CA ASP A 34 8.52 6.08 11.34
C ASP A 34 7.34 5.39 10.62
N LEU A 35 6.88 5.98 9.53
CA LEU A 35 5.80 5.50 8.68
C LEU A 35 6.19 5.74 7.21
N ILE A 36 6.10 4.70 6.40
CA ILE A 36 6.31 4.76 4.96
C ILE A 36 4.98 4.43 4.29
N THR A 37 4.43 5.39 3.54
CA THR A 37 3.24 5.15 2.71
C THR A 37 3.63 4.94 1.26
N ILE A 38 3.10 3.85 0.69
CA ILE A 38 3.25 3.50 -0.72
C ILE A 38 1.91 3.75 -1.38
N GLY A 39 1.88 4.62 -2.39
CA GLY A 39 0.64 5.06 -3.02
C GLY A 39 -0.19 6.02 -2.15
N PRO A 40 -1.45 6.29 -2.53
CA PRO A 40 -2.12 5.74 -3.71
C PRO A 40 -1.53 6.32 -5.00
N GLY A 41 -1.78 5.67 -6.14
CA GLY A 41 -1.27 6.12 -7.43
C GLY A 41 -1.28 5.01 -8.47
N SER A 42 -1.05 5.35 -9.73
CA SER A 42 -1.02 4.35 -10.80
C SER A 42 -0.01 3.25 -10.48
N LEU A 43 -0.44 1.98 -10.44
CA LEU A 43 0.37 0.88 -9.95
C LEU A 43 1.72 0.82 -10.68
N PHE A 44 1.70 0.78 -12.01
CA PHE A 44 2.92 0.62 -12.81
C PHE A 44 3.68 1.93 -13.02
N THR A 45 2.98 3.03 -13.31
CA THR A 45 3.63 4.29 -13.75
C THR A 45 3.92 5.27 -12.63
N THR A 46 3.50 4.98 -11.40
CA THR A 46 3.76 5.82 -10.22
C THR A 46 4.40 4.99 -9.13
N VAL A 47 3.71 3.94 -8.67
CA VAL A 47 4.16 3.19 -7.49
C VAL A 47 5.38 2.33 -7.83
N ILE A 48 5.24 1.39 -8.76
CA ILE A 48 6.33 0.51 -9.20
C ILE A 48 7.47 1.31 -9.82
N ALA A 49 7.17 2.39 -10.55
CA ALA A 49 8.19 3.28 -11.12
C ALA A 49 9.11 3.91 -10.04
N CYS A 50 8.61 4.13 -8.83
CA CYS A 50 9.44 4.54 -7.69
C CYS A 50 10.18 3.35 -7.06
N LEU A 51 9.50 2.22 -6.85
CA LEU A 51 10.07 1.06 -6.16
C LEU A 51 11.18 0.34 -6.95
N ILE A 52 11.16 0.41 -8.28
CA ILE A 52 12.17 -0.23 -9.14
C ILE A 52 13.53 0.48 -9.11
N VAL A 53 13.61 1.69 -8.57
CA VAL A 53 14.86 2.44 -8.49
C VAL A 53 15.80 1.79 -7.46
N PRO A 54 17.03 1.40 -7.85
CA PRO A 54 17.99 0.80 -6.92
C PRO A 54 18.24 1.68 -5.70
N GLY A 55 18.28 1.07 -4.51
CA GLY A 55 18.44 1.77 -3.23
C GLY A 55 17.14 2.09 -2.50
N ILE A 56 15.99 2.10 -3.18
CA ILE A 56 14.69 2.39 -2.54
C ILE A 56 14.25 1.23 -1.66
N ARG A 57 14.30 0.00 -2.15
CA ARG A 57 13.93 -1.20 -1.38
C ARG A 57 14.79 -1.31 -0.11
N GLU A 58 16.10 -1.19 -0.25
CA GLU A 58 17.06 -1.31 0.84
C GLU A 58 16.83 -0.22 1.91
N ALA A 59 16.44 0.99 1.49
CA ALA A 59 16.10 2.05 2.42
C ALA A 59 14.80 1.76 3.19
N ILE A 60 13.78 1.21 2.53
CA ILE A 60 12.51 0.81 3.16
C ILE A 60 12.74 -0.31 4.16
N GLU A 61 13.48 -1.35 3.76
CA GLU A 61 13.84 -2.49 4.63
C GLU A 61 14.61 -2.02 5.86
N HIS A 62 15.62 -1.16 5.69
CA HIS A 62 16.36 -0.58 6.80
C HIS A 62 15.46 0.21 7.76
N ALA A 63 14.55 1.04 7.25
CA ALA A 63 13.61 1.78 8.09
C ALA A 63 12.72 0.81 8.88
N ARG A 64 12.18 -0.21 8.20
CA ARG A 64 11.30 -1.22 8.80
C ARG A 64 11.99 -2.00 9.91
N ASP A 65 13.23 -2.44 9.70
CA ASP A 65 14.04 -3.14 10.71
C ASP A 65 14.27 -2.30 11.97
N ARG A 66 14.26 -0.98 11.82
CA ARG A 66 14.34 -0.02 12.94
C ARG A 66 12.99 0.33 13.55
N GLY A 67 11.92 -0.29 13.07
CA GLY A 67 10.56 -0.13 13.56
C GLY A 67 9.68 0.78 12.72
N ALA A 68 10.09 1.23 11.53
CA ALA A 68 9.14 1.91 10.64
C ALA A 68 7.97 0.98 10.29
N THR A 69 6.78 1.54 10.10
CA THR A 69 5.63 0.79 9.56
C THR A 69 5.52 1.06 8.07
N VAL A 70 5.40 0.02 7.25
CA VAL A 70 5.27 0.15 5.79
C VAL A 70 3.83 -0.17 5.37
N VAL A 71 3.15 0.80 4.76
CA VAL A 71 1.73 0.73 4.43
C VAL A 71 1.50 0.97 2.94
N TYR A 72 0.81 0.07 2.26
CA TYR A 72 0.32 0.29 0.90
C TYR A 72 -1.12 0.81 0.92
N VAL A 73 -1.34 2.02 0.42
CA VAL A 73 -2.68 2.57 0.20
C VAL A 73 -3.17 2.08 -1.16
N CYS A 74 -4.02 1.05 -1.13
CA CYS A 74 -4.50 0.38 -2.33
C CYS A 74 -5.38 1.31 -3.16
N ASN A 75 -5.29 1.21 -4.49
CA ASN A 75 -6.18 1.95 -5.36
C ASN A 75 -7.65 1.55 -5.14
N THR A 76 -8.56 2.46 -5.42
CA THR A 76 -10.02 2.22 -5.32
C THR A 76 -10.59 1.55 -6.57
N THR A 77 -9.94 1.74 -7.73
CA THR A 77 -10.44 1.35 -9.05
C THR A 77 -9.31 0.82 -9.92
N THR A 78 -9.67 -0.01 -10.90
CA THR A 78 -8.77 -0.37 -12.00
C THR A 78 -8.51 0.83 -12.91
N GLN A 79 -7.37 0.82 -13.59
CA GLN A 79 -6.96 1.82 -14.55
C GLN A 79 -6.94 1.21 -15.95
N PRO A 80 -7.71 1.77 -16.90
CA PRO A 80 -7.81 1.23 -18.25
C PRO A 80 -6.46 1.14 -18.95
N GLY A 81 -6.18 -0.02 -19.53
CA GLY A 81 -4.93 -0.34 -20.20
C GLY A 81 -3.74 -0.52 -19.25
N GLN A 82 -3.94 -0.58 -17.94
CA GLN A 82 -2.86 -0.81 -16.98
C GLN A 82 -3.20 -1.95 -16.02
N THR A 83 -4.31 -1.82 -15.31
CA THR A 83 -4.73 -2.76 -14.25
C THR A 83 -6.09 -3.39 -14.55
N ASP A 84 -6.43 -3.55 -15.84
CA ASP A 84 -7.63 -4.29 -16.25
C ASP A 84 -7.60 -5.71 -15.71
N GLY A 85 -8.59 -6.09 -14.91
CA GLY A 85 -8.67 -7.42 -14.29
C GLY A 85 -7.68 -7.68 -13.16
N VAL A 86 -6.85 -6.70 -12.79
CA VAL A 86 -5.91 -6.81 -11.67
C VAL A 86 -6.66 -6.56 -10.36
N THR A 87 -6.72 -7.57 -9.51
CA THR A 87 -7.44 -7.55 -8.22
C THR A 87 -6.65 -6.83 -7.12
N ILE A 88 -7.20 -6.72 -5.92
CA ILE A 88 -6.51 -6.08 -4.79
C ILE A 88 -5.30 -6.93 -4.38
N SER A 89 -5.51 -8.25 -4.30
CA SER A 89 -4.45 -9.21 -3.99
C SER A 89 -3.34 -9.19 -5.05
N ASP A 90 -3.68 -9.01 -6.33
CA ASP A 90 -2.67 -8.84 -7.39
C ASP A 90 -1.86 -7.54 -7.25
N HIS A 91 -2.51 -6.42 -6.87
CA HIS A 91 -1.78 -5.18 -6.58
C HIS A 91 -0.77 -5.40 -5.45
N ILE A 92 -1.21 -6.03 -4.35
CA ILE A 92 -0.35 -6.33 -3.20
C ILE A 92 0.78 -7.28 -3.59
N ALA A 93 0.49 -8.30 -4.40
CA ALA A 93 1.50 -9.24 -4.90
C ALA A 93 2.60 -8.52 -5.70
N GLU A 94 2.23 -7.57 -6.58
CA GLU A 94 3.19 -6.74 -7.31
C GLU A 94 4.06 -5.92 -6.34
N ILE A 95 3.46 -5.22 -5.37
CA ILE A 95 4.22 -4.43 -4.38
C ILE A 95 5.17 -5.32 -3.57
N VAL A 96 4.70 -6.45 -3.06
CA VAL A 96 5.52 -7.43 -2.33
C VAL A 96 6.64 -7.98 -3.23
N GLY A 97 6.39 -8.19 -4.52
CA GLY A 97 7.40 -8.61 -5.49
C GLY A 97 8.57 -7.61 -5.60
N TYR A 98 8.30 -6.31 -5.50
CA TYR A 98 9.34 -5.27 -5.52
C TYR A 98 9.98 -5.01 -4.16
N LEU A 99 9.24 -5.14 -3.05
CA LEU A 99 9.78 -4.93 -1.70
C LEU A 99 10.49 -6.16 -1.13
N GLY A 100 10.15 -7.36 -1.60
CA GLY A 100 10.51 -8.62 -0.98
C GLY A 100 9.53 -9.04 0.12
N PRO A 101 9.51 -10.35 0.44
CA PRO A 101 8.60 -10.90 1.46
C PRO A 101 8.88 -10.29 2.84
N GLY A 102 7.82 -9.95 3.56
CA GLY A 102 7.93 -9.39 4.91
C GLY A 102 8.27 -7.90 4.99
N ASN A 103 8.39 -7.18 3.87
CA ASN A 103 8.68 -5.74 3.86
C ASN A 103 7.46 -4.83 3.66
N LEU A 104 6.26 -5.40 3.62
CA LEU A 104 4.98 -4.69 3.62
C LEU A 104 4.17 -5.15 4.82
N ASP A 105 3.89 -4.25 5.76
CA ASP A 105 3.19 -4.61 7.00
C ASP A 105 1.68 -4.55 6.81
N TYR A 106 1.18 -3.48 6.20
CA TYR A 106 -0.25 -3.22 6.07
C TYR A 106 -0.67 -2.83 4.65
N SER A 107 -1.92 -3.13 4.30
CA SER A 107 -2.62 -2.49 3.20
C SER A 107 -3.90 -1.81 3.65
N LEU A 108 -4.01 -0.52 3.31
CA LEU A 108 -5.23 0.27 3.47
C LEU A 108 -6.12 0.04 2.26
N ILE A 109 -7.33 -0.49 2.48
CA ILE A 109 -8.24 -0.91 1.42
C ILE A 109 -9.60 -0.22 1.60
N ASN A 110 -10.07 0.43 0.53
CA ASN A 110 -11.38 1.05 0.52
C ASN A 110 -12.51 0.01 0.48
N THR A 111 -13.49 0.16 1.37
CA THR A 111 -14.77 -0.55 1.36
C THR A 111 -15.97 0.35 1.03
N GLY A 112 -15.74 1.65 0.88
CA GLY A 112 -16.76 2.62 0.48
C GLY A 112 -17.24 2.37 -0.95
N VAL A 113 -18.56 2.33 -1.13
CA VAL A 113 -19.21 2.10 -2.42
C VAL A 113 -19.86 3.42 -2.87
N PRO A 114 -19.41 4.01 -4.01
CA PRO A 114 -20.07 5.21 -4.55
C PRO A 114 -21.52 4.95 -4.95
N ALA A 115 -22.29 6.01 -5.20
CA ALA A 115 -23.63 5.88 -5.74
C ALA A 115 -23.64 5.09 -7.06
N ALA A 116 -24.67 4.28 -7.29
CA ALA A 116 -24.75 3.35 -8.43
C ALA A 116 -24.51 4.02 -9.80
N HIS A 117 -25.01 5.24 -9.99
CA HIS A 117 -24.81 5.98 -11.24
C HIS A 117 -23.34 6.39 -11.48
N VAL A 118 -22.57 6.61 -10.41
CA VAL A 118 -21.12 6.90 -10.47
C VAL A 118 -20.38 5.64 -10.89
N ILE A 119 -20.69 4.49 -10.28
CA ILE A 119 -20.08 3.20 -10.62
C ILE A 119 -20.35 2.85 -12.09
N GLU A 120 -21.61 2.94 -12.52
CA GLU A 120 -21.99 2.60 -13.88
C GLU A 120 -21.31 3.50 -14.92
N ARG A 121 -21.14 4.79 -14.62
CA ARG A 121 -20.36 5.69 -15.48
C ARG A 121 -18.89 5.26 -15.55
N HIS A 122 -18.24 5.04 -14.41
CA HIS A 122 -16.84 4.61 -14.37
C HIS A 122 -16.63 3.30 -15.14
N ARG A 123 -17.58 2.36 -15.05
CA ARG A 123 -17.55 1.10 -15.79
C ARG A 123 -17.55 1.32 -17.31
N ARG A 124 -18.29 2.31 -17.82
CA ARG A 124 -18.29 2.68 -19.25
C ARG A 124 -16.95 3.24 -19.71
N ASP A 125 -16.24 3.91 -18.80
CA ASP A 125 -14.90 4.43 -19.02
C ASP A 125 -13.80 3.36 -18.78
N GLY A 126 -14.18 2.13 -18.45
CA GLY A 126 -13.28 0.99 -18.20
C GLY A 126 -12.71 0.92 -16.78
N LEU A 127 -13.19 1.75 -15.85
CA LEU A 127 -12.79 1.71 -14.44
C LEU A 127 -13.76 0.84 -13.65
N ASN A 128 -13.22 -0.21 -13.04
CA ASN A 128 -13.98 -1.10 -12.17
C ASN A 128 -13.58 -0.82 -10.74
N LEU A 129 -14.55 -0.75 -9.82
CA LEU A 129 -14.29 -0.64 -8.40
C LEU A 129 -13.57 -1.91 -7.93
N LEU A 130 -12.48 -1.74 -7.19
CA LEU A 130 -11.79 -2.84 -6.53
C LEU A 130 -12.59 -3.24 -5.29
N THR A 131 -12.83 -4.55 -5.13
CA THR A 131 -13.71 -5.08 -4.08
C THR A 131 -12.97 -6.10 -3.24
N LEU A 132 -13.10 -5.97 -1.92
CA LEU A 132 -12.47 -6.86 -0.96
C LEU A 132 -13.42 -8.02 -0.63
N SER A 133 -13.22 -9.16 -1.28
CA SER A 133 -13.95 -10.40 -0.98
C SER A 133 -13.23 -11.22 0.10
N ALA A 134 -13.90 -12.24 0.64
CA ALA A 134 -13.27 -13.20 1.55
C ALA A 134 -12.13 -13.98 0.89
N GLU A 135 -12.17 -14.17 -0.44
CA GLU A 135 -11.08 -14.79 -1.18
C GLU A 135 -9.89 -13.86 -1.31
N GLU A 136 -10.13 -12.58 -1.64
CA GLU A 136 -9.08 -11.57 -1.69
C GLU A 136 -8.38 -11.45 -0.34
N LEU A 137 -9.13 -11.39 0.76
CA LEU A 137 -8.56 -11.30 2.10
C LEU A 137 -7.65 -12.49 2.42
N ARG A 138 -8.05 -13.72 2.04
CA ARG A 138 -7.18 -14.91 2.22
C ARG A 138 -5.88 -14.78 1.43
N LYS A 139 -5.95 -14.42 0.14
CA LYS A 139 -4.76 -14.24 -0.70
C LYS A 139 -3.83 -13.16 -0.14
N ILE A 140 -4.37 -12.07 0.39
CA ILE A 140 -3.58 -11.00 1.00
C ILE A 140 -2.86 -11.49 2.25
N ASN A 141 -3.55 -12.24 3.11
CA ASN A 141 -2.96 -12.80 4.32
C ASN A 141 -1.83 -13.80 4.01
N ASP A 142 -1.89 -14.52 2.88
CA ASP A 142 -0.81 -15.42 2.44
C ASP A 142 0.51 -14.67 2.15
N PHE A 143 0.46 -13.37 1.86
CA PHE A 143 1.64 -12.51 1.75
C PHE A 143 2.17 -11.99 3.09
N GLY A 144 1.49 -12.29 4.20
CA GLY A 144 1.81 -11.77 5.54
C GLY A 144 1.46 -10.29 5.71
N VAL A 145 0.55 -9.75 4.89
CA VAL A 145 0.12 -8.35 4.92
C VAL A 145 -1.18 -8.22 5.70
N GLU A 146 -1.21 -7.36 6.72
CA GLU A 146 -2.43 -7.07 7.47
C GLU A 146 -3.33 -6.08 6.73
N VAL A 147 -4.64 -6.31 6.76
CA VAL A 147 -5.62 -5.47 6.04
C VAL A 147 -6.32 -4.50 6.99
N VAL A 148 -6.28 -3.22 6.65
CA VAL A 148 -7.15 -2.17 7.24
C VAL A 148 -8.20 -1.79 6.21
N ALA A 149 -9.44 -2.25 6.43
CA ALA A 149 -10.54 -2.10 5.48
C ALA A 149 -11.61 -1.14 6.03
N THR A 150 -11.79 0.01 5.39
CA THR A 150 -12.76 1.03 5.82
C THR A 150 -13.21 1.89 4.64
N ASN A 151 -14.20 2.77 4.85
CA ASN A 151 -14.59 3.73 3.84
C ASN A 151 -13.51 4.82 3.71
N LEU A 152 -12.77 4.82 2.61
CA LEU A 152 -11.66 5.74 2.38
C LEU A 152 -11.94 6.75 1.27
N ILE A 153 -13.15 6.79 0.70
CA ILE A 153 -13.45 7.62 -0.48
C ILE A 153 -14.11 8.95 -0.11
N GLU A 154 -13.95 9.96 -0.97
CA GLU A 154 -14.70 11.22 -0.86
C GLU A 154 -16.21 10.93 -0.93
N ASP A 155 -17.01 11.65 -0.14
CA ASP A 155 -18.46 11.63 -0.32
C ASP A 155 -18.79 12.18 -1.71
N ALA A 156 -19.81 11.61 -2.35
CA ALA A 156 -20.09 11.82 -3.77
C ALA A 156 -20.26 13.32 -4.11
N SER A 157 -19.18 13.95 -4.58
CA SER A 157 -19.24 15.24 -5.25
C SER A 157 -19.39 14.99 -6.75
N GLU A 158 -20.26 15.76 -7.39
CA GLU A 158 -20.52 15.70 -8.83
C GLU A 158 -19.24 15.53 -9.66
N SER A 159 -19.37 14.74 -10.73
CA SER A 159 -18.41 14.58 -11.82
C SER A 159 -17.47 15.75 -12.02
N ARG A 160 -16.16 15.52 -11.89
CA ARG A 160 -15.16 16.56 -12.20
C ARG A 160 -14.54 16.26 -13.56
N SER A 161 -14.72 17.17 -14.52
CA SER A 161 -13.96 17.12 -15.78
C SER A 161 -12.50 17.49 -15.50
N LEU A 162 -11.62 16.50 -15.47
CA LEU A 162 -10.19 16.69 -15.29
C LEU A 162 -9.51 16.71 -16.65
N TRP A 163 -8.80 17.79 -16.98
CA TRP A 163 -8.00 17.87 -18.20
C TRP A 163 -7.01 16.70 -18.26
N ASN A 164 -7.18 15.82 -19.26
CA ASN A 164 -6.33 14.67 -19.58
C ASN A 164 -6.22 13.55 -18.51
N LYS A 165 -6.98 13.63 -17.41
CA LYS A 165 -7.07 12.59 -16.38
C LYS A 165 -8.47 11.99 -16.36
N VAL A 166 -8.51 10.67 -16.30
CA VAL A 166 -9.75 9.93 -16.12
C VAL A 166 -10.22 10.20 -14.70
N ASP A 167 -11.50 10.55 -14.53
CA ASP A 167 -12.09 10.70 -13.21
C ASP A 167 -12.16 9.30 -12.58
N THR A 168 -11.63 9.17 -11.37
CA THR A 168 -11.58 7.91 -10.62
C THR A 168 -12.31 8.12 -9.30
N VAL A 169 -12.74 7.05 -8.66
CA VAL A 169 -13.20 7.13 -7.27
C VAL A 169 -12.02 7.55 -6.40
N ARG A 170 -12.05 8.75 -5.82
CA ARG A 170 -10.91 9.33 -5.09
C ARG A 170 -10.92 8.94 -3.64
N HIS A 171 -9.72 8.77 -3.08
CA HIS A 171 -9.53 8.74 -1.65
C HIS A 171 -9.83 10.10 -1.04
N ASP A 172 -10.54 10.10 0.08
CA ASP A 172 -10.63 11.25 0.98
C ASP A 172 -9.32 11.37 1.78
N PRO A 173 -8.56 12.46 1.63
CA PRO A 173 -7.27 12.60 2.30
C PRO A 173 -7.38 12.65 3.82
N THR A 174 -8.52 13.13 4.37
CA THR A 174 -8.78 13.17 5.80
C THR A 174 -9.01 11.77 6.33
N ARG A 175 -9.86 10.97 5.65
CA ARG A 175 -10.13 9.58 6.06
C ARG A 175 -8.85 8.74 6.00
N VAL A 176 -8.08 8.82 4.92
CA VAL A 176 -6.77 8.14 4.82
C VAL A 176 -5.82 8.58 5.92
N GLY A 177 -5.70 9.89 6.17
CA GLY A 177 -4.81 10.43 7.20
C GLY A 177 -5.18 9.95 8.62
N LEU A 178 -6.47 9.90 8.95
CA LEU A 178 -6.95 9.41 10.25
C LEU A 178 -6.63 7.92 10.47
N GLU A 179 -6.84 7.09 9.43
CA GLU A 179 -6.54 5.66 9.51
C GLU A 179 -5.04 5.39 9.64
N LEU A 180 -4.20 6.13 8.91
CA LEU A 180 -2.75 6.04 9.04
C LEU A 180 -2.28 6.48 10.44
N ALA A 181 -2.81 7.57 10.98
CA ALA A 181 -2.49 8.03 12.32
C ALA A 181 -2.93 7.02 13.40
N GLY A 182 -4.13 6.46 13.26
CA GLY A 182 -4.66 5.41 14.13
C GLY A 182 -3.80 4.15 14.11
N LEU A 183 -3.35 3.74 12.91
CA LEU A 183 -2.48 2.59 12.74
C LEU A 183 -1.13 2.79 13.44
N VAL A 184 -0.47 3.93 13.26
CA VAL A 184 0.79 4.25 13.94
C VAL A 184 0.63 4.21 15.47
N ALA A 185 -0.47 4.78 15.99
CA ALA A 185 -0.75 4.75 17.42
C ALA A 185 -0.97 3.31 17.94
N ALA A 186 -1.69 2.48 17.19
CA ALA A 186 -1.94 1.09 17.54
C ALA A 186 -0.65 0.26 17.56
N VAL A 187 0.19 0.38 16.54
CA VAL A 187 1.50 -0.31 16.46
C VAL A 187 2.41 0.12 17.62
N ALA A 188 2.45 1.41 17.94
CA ALA A 188 3.23 1.92 19.07
C ALA A 188 2.76 1.33 20.41
N ALA A 189 1.44 1.23 20.62
CA ALA A 189 0.86 0.64 21.83
C ALA A 189 1.18 -0.86 21.98
N VAL A 190 1.11 -1.62 20.89
CA VAL A 190 1.47 -3.05 20.87
C VAL A 190 2.94 -3.25 21.24
N ARG A 191 3.85 -2.45 20.66
CA ARG A 191 5.29 -2.53 20.95
C ARG A 191 5.64 -2.14 22.38
N ALA A 192 4.99 -1.11 22.93
CA ALA A 192 5.16 -0.71 24.32
C ALA A 192 4.76 -1.85 25.27
N SER A 193 3.63 -2.52 24.98
CA SER A 193 3.14 -3.66 25.77
C SER A 193 4.09 -4.86 25.70
N ALA A 194 4.58 -5.21 24.51
CA ALA A 194 5.55 -6.30 24.32
C ALA A 194 6.86 -6.04 25.09
N THR A 195 7.32 -4.79 25.12
CA THR A 195 8.54 -4.39 25.84
C THR A 195 8.38 -4.55 27.37
N GLN A 196 7.20 -4.23 27.91
CA GLN A 196 6.90 -4.42 29.34
C GLN A 196 6.88 -5.91 29.73
N VAL A 197 6.32 -6.78 28.89
CA VAL A 197 6.30 -8.24 29.14
C VAL A 197 7.72 -8.82 29.17
N VAL A 198 8.60 -8.42 28.25
CA VAL A 198 10.00 -8.89 28.23
C VAL A 198 10.76 -8.43 29.48
N ARG A 199 10.53 -7.20 29.97
CA ARG A 199 11.14 -6.72 31.22
C ARG A 199 10.62 -7.48 32.45
N GLY A 200 9.32 -7.74 32.55
CA GLY A 200 8.75 -8.54 33.64
C GLY A 200 9.25 -10.00 33.67
N ALA A 201 9.53 -10.58 32.50
CA ALA A 201 10.15 -11.91 32.40
C ALA A 201 11.63 -11.91 32.80
N ALA A 202 12.37 -10.84 32.53
CA ALA A 202 13.78 -10.71 32.96
C ALA A 202 13.93 -10.46 34.47
N GLU A 203 12.95 -9.82 35.10
CA GLU A 203 12.93 -9.55 36.55
C GLU A 203 12.52 -10.76 37.41
N THR A 204 11.93 -11.80 36.82
CA THR A 204 11.48 -13.01 37.54
C THR A 204 12.52 -14.12 37.68
N GLY A 205 13.78 -13.86 37.30
CA GLY A 205 14.95 -14.56 37.83
C GLY A 205 14.84 -16.09 37.99
N PHE A 206 14.60 -16.82 36.90
CA PHE A 206 14.83 -18.26 36.91
C PHE A 206 16.34 -18.54 36.77
N SER A 207 17.03 -18.70 37.90
CA SER A 207 18.40 -19.20 37.98
C SER A 207 18.38 -20.74 38.05
N PRO A 208 18.82 -21.47 37.02
CA PRO A 208 19.04 -22.91 37.16
C PRO A 208 20.41 -23.13 37.81
N SER A 209 20.44 -23.11 39.15
CA SER A 209 21.50 -23.81 39.87
C SER A 209 20.94 -24.47 41.13
N GLN A 210 20.97 -25.81 41.12
CA GLN A 210 21.52 -26.71 42.15
C GLN A 210 20.73 -28.03 42.20
N ALA A 211 21.29 -29.05 41.56
CA ALA A 211 21.21 -30.46 41.94
C ALA A 211 22.53 -31.12 41.55
#